data_AF-A0A257MAE1-F1
#
_entry.id   AF-A0A257MAE1-F1
#
_cell.length_a   1.000
_cell.length_b   1.000
_cell.length_c   1.000
_cell.angle_alpha   90.00
_cell.angle_beta   90.00
_cell.angle_gamma   90.00
#
_symmetry.space_group_name_H-M   'P 1'
#
loop_
_entity.id
_entity.type
_entity.pdbx_description
1 polymer ?
#
loop_
_entity_poly.entity_id
_entity_poly.type
_entity_poly.pdbx_seq_one_letter_code
_entity_poly.pdbx_strand_id
1 'polypeptide(L)'
;MLDYKRLFISHFIPLLATLLIMLLLPLPGLGDSRVCPEGCDYSGLEQALNASSPDDTITVCSGVYSDPVVVAKKVNLHGLDTGQGKPVLFPPEGRVILAASGAALSGFRFPRTEAKDGKPADNCVLEVILPARIFFNDFSGKGSVCPEDEASWNSSQKINYQFGSRVMRGYLGNYWADYSGSDEDGDGIGDEPMLLNEKNIDYHPLIYPMDNYRIPQEKETETGLLRARVGEPFTISLPSNPTTGYDWTADYDNVLLRAEDARFESSAMDSIRLGVGGTSVFVFTPLRTGKTTIRFVYKRSWENIVADTRAFYVDIAG
;
A
#
# COMPACT_ATOMS: atom_id res chain seq x y z
N MET A 1 3.16 35.38 -67.32
CA MET A 1 1.78 34.84 -67.19
C MET A 1 1.91 33.34 -67.04
N LEU A 2 1.65 32.81 -65.83
CA LEU A 2 1.30 31.41 -65.60
C LEU A 2 0.57 31.35 -64.25
N ASP A 3 -0.59 30.73 -64.32
CA ASP A 3 -1.77 30.89 -63.49
C ASP A 3 -1.69 29.96 -62.26
N TYR A 4 -1.83 30.50 -61.04
CA TYR A 4 -1.70 29.75 -59.79
C TYR A 4 -3.03 29.16 -59.28
N LYS A 5 -4.09 29.19 -60.10
CA LYS A 5 -5.39 28.61 -59.78
C LYS A 5 -5.55 27.25 -60.44
N ARG A 6 -5.29 26.19 -59.67
CA ARG A 6 -5.94 24.86 -59.66
C ARG A 6 -4.94 23.78 -59.26
N LEU A 7 -4.77 23.57 -57.96
CA LEU A 7 -4.31 22.28 -57.45
C LEU A 7 -5.15 21.93 -56.21
N PHE A 8 -6.20 21.17 -56.51
CA PHE A 8 -6.76 20.08 -55.73
C PHE A 8 -7.00 20.31 -54.23
N ILE A 9 -8.26 20.66 -53.94
CA ILE A 9 -9.01 20.17 -52.80
C ILE A 9 -9.15 18.65 -52.96
N SER A 10 -8.53 17.86 -52.09
CA SER A 10 -9.12 16.68 -51.43
C SER A 10 -8.01 15.90 -50.71
N HIS A 11 -8.33 15.34 -49.54
CA HIS A 11 -7.48 14.51 -48.67
C HIS A 11 -6.61 15.27 -47.65
N PHE A 12 -7.26 16.04 -46.76
CA PHE A 12 -6.64 16.54 -45.53
C PHE A 12 -7.51 16.32 -44.29
N ILE A 13 -8.13 15.14 -44.16
CA ILE A 13 -8.69 14.63 -42.89
C ILE A 13 -8.56 13.10 -42.98
N PRO A 14 -7.59 12.47 -42.28
CA PRO A 14 -7.83 12.10 -40.89
C PRO A 14 -6.53 12.06 -40.05
N LEU A 15 -5.96 13.22 -39.70
CA LEU A 15 -4.92 13.26 -38.65
C LEU A 15 -5.45 13.80 -37.32
N LEU A 16 -6.61 14.48 -37.33
CA LEU A 16 -7.23 15.06 -36.12
C LEU A 16 -8.12 14.07 -35.36
N ALA A 17 -8.66 13.04 -36.05
CA ALA A 17 -9.54 12.05 -35.43
C ALA A 17 -8.78 10.93 -34.69
N THR A 18 -7.56 10.59 -35.12
CA THR A 18 -6.70 9.62 -34.42
C THR A 18 -6.09 10.20 -33.14
N LEU A 19 -5.83 11.52 -33.10
CA LEU A 19 -5.35 12.20 -31.90
C LEU A 19 -6.46 12.36 -30.84
N LEU A 20 -7.73 12.49 -31.26
CA LEU A 20 -8.87 12.63 -30.36
C LEU A 20 -9.32 11.29 -29.74
N ILE A 21 -9.06 10.16 -30.41
CA ILE A 21 -9.35 8.81 -29.86
C ILE A 21 -8.34 8.37 -28.79
N MET A 22 -7.11 8.89 -28.82
CA MET A 22 -6.13 8.68 -27.72
C MET A 22 -6.49 9.44 -26.43
N LEU A 23 -7.34 10.48 -26.48
CA LEU A 23 -7.82 11.19 -25.29
C LEU A 23 -9.02 10.51 -24.58
N LEU A 24 -9.58 9.46 -25.19
CA LEU A 24 -10.71 8.69 -24.67
C LEU A 24 -10.32 7.30 -24.17
N LEU A 25 -9.04 6.90 -24.30
CA LEU A 25 -8.55 5.77 -23.55
C LEU A 25 -8.57 6.19 -22.07
N PRO A 26 -9.21 5.40 -21.18
CA PRO A 26 -9.01 5.62 -19.76
C PRO A 26 -7.49 5.62 -19.56
N LEU A 27 -6.97 6.72 -19.00
CA LEU A 27 -5.68 6.65 -18.32
C LEU A 27 -5.75 5.37 -17.50
N PRO A 28 -4.74 4.46 -17.55
CA PRO A 28 -4.67 3.42 -16.54
C PRO A 28 -4.71 4.17 -15.22
N GLY A 29 -5.89 4.15 -14.57
CA GLY A 29 -5.94 4.44 -13.16
C GLY A 29 -4.94 3.48 -12.53
N LEU A 30 -4.23 3.94 -11.51
CA LEU A 30 -3.53 3.04 -10.60
C LEU A 30 -4.49 1.90 -10.28
N GLY A 31 -4.31 0.77 -10.96
CA GLY A 31 -5.31 -0.27 -11.06
C GLY A 31 -5.07 -1.20 -9.90
N ASP A 32 -5.49 -0.80 -8.71
CA ASP A 32 -5.33 -1.61 -7.51
C ASP A 32 -6.18 -2.87 -7.67
N SER A 33 -5.53 -3.95 -8.08
CA SER A 33 -6.16 -5.24 -8.36
C SER A 33 -6.12 -6.09 -7.11
N ARG A 34 -7.22 -6.73 -6.75
CA ARG A 34 -7.30 -7.48 -5.50
C ARG A 34 -7.35 -8.99 -5.71
N VAL A 35 -6.50 -9.71 -4.96
CA VAL A 35 -6.42 -11.18 -4.98
C VAL A 35 -6.84 -11.74 -3.63
N CYS A 36 -7.88 -12.55 -3.60
CA CYS A 36 -8.41 -13.17 -2.38
C CYS A 36 -8.83 -14.61 -2.67
N PRO A 37 -8.80 -15.52 -1.69
CA PRO A 37 -9.31 -16.88 -1.90
C PRO A 37 -10.76 -16.89 -2.45
N GLU A 38 -11.58 -15.93 -2.00
CA GLU A 38 -12.96 -15.74 -2.46
C GLU A 38 -13.31 -14.23 -2.52
N GLY A 39 -14.22 -13.85 -3.43
CA GLY A 39 -14.91 -12.56 -3.38
C GLY A 39 -14.16 -11.32 -3.89
N CYS A 40 -13.01 -11.48 -4.55
CA CYS A 40 -12.21 -10.39 -5.14
C CYS A 40 -12.09 -10.51 -6.67
N ASP A 41 -11.41 -9.55 -7.30
CA ASP A 41 -11.23 -9.49 -8.77
C ASP A 41 -10.58 -10.76 -9.33
N TYR A 42 -9.63 -11.32 -8.57
CA TYR A 42 -8.92 -12.53 -8.91
C TYR A 42 -8.89 -13.48 -7.71
N SER A 43 -9.04 -14.78 -7.98
CA SER A 43 -8.83 -15.84 -6.98
C SER A 43 -7.39 -16.35 -6.91
N GLY A 44 -6.59 -16.06 -7.94
CA GLY A 44 -5.20 -16.53 -8.06
C GLY A 44 -4.24 -15.42 -8.50
N LEU A 45 -3.02 -15.47 -7.95
CA LEU A 45 -1.97 -14.49 -8.20
C LEU A 45 -1.54 -14.42 -9.67
N GLU A 46 -1.44 -15.56 -10.34
CA GLU A 46 -1.05 -15.62 -11.75
C GLU A 46 -2.01 -14.83 -12.65
N GLN A 47 -3.32 -14.91 -12.39
CA GLN A 47 -4.33 -14.20 -13.17
C GLN A 47 -4.19 -12.68 -13.02
N ALA A 48 -4.00 -12.21 -11.78
CA ALA A 48 -3.78 -10.79 -11.50
C ALA A 48 -2.48 -10.28 -12.13
N LEU A 49 -1.38 -11.03 -12.01
CA LEU A 49 -0.10 -10.69 -12.63
C LEU A 49 -0.20 -10.61 -14.16
N ASN A 50 -0.91 -11.55 -14.78
CA ASN A 50 -1.14 -11.56 -16.23
C ASN A 50 -1.98 -10.36 -16.69
N ALA A 51 -2.99 -9.96 -15.92
CA ALA A 51 -3.85 -8.82 -16.23
C ALA A 51 -3.24 -7.44 -15.93
N SER A 52 -2.28 -7.37 -14.99
CA SER A 52 -1.67 -6.10 -14.57
C SER A 52 -0.87 -5.38 -15.66
N SER A 53 -0.82 -4.06 -15.55
CA SER A 53 0.08 -3.16 -16.25
C SER A 53 1.34 -2.87 -15.41
N PRO A 54 2.45 -2.43 -16.02
CA PRO A 54 3.59 -1.94 -15.27
C PRO A 54 3.20 -0.81 -14.31
N ASP A 55 3.80 -0.82 -13.13
CA ASP A 55 3.58 0.05 -11.97
C ASP A 55 2.25 -0.15 -11.21
N ASP A 56 1.41 -1.11 -11.61
CA ASP A 56 0.21 -1.47 -10.85
C ASP A 56 0.55 -2.05 -9.48
N THR A 57 -0.36 -1.83 -8.52
CA THR A 57 -0.35 -2.52 -7.23
C THR A 57 -1.32 -3.68 -7.25
N ILE A 58 -0.83 -4.86 -6.88
CA ILE A 58 -1.64 -6.06 -6.69
C ILE A 58 -1.72 -6.32 -5.19
N THR A 59 -2.90 -6.09 -4.62
CA THR A 59 -3.18 -6.28 -3.20
C THR A 59 -3.66 -7.70 -2.95
N VAL A 60 -2.96 -8.44 -2.10
CA VAL A 60 -3.21 -9.84 -1.79
C VAL A 60 -3.71 -9.94 -0.37
N CYS A 61 -4.92 -10.45 -0.19
CA CYS A 61 -5.56 -10.56 1.12
C CYS A 61 -5.05 -11.75 1.93
N SER A 62 -5.42 -11.81 3.20
CA SER A 62 -5.14 -12.96 4.06
C SER A 62 -5.55 -14.27 3.37
N GLY A 63 -4.67 -15.25 3.42
CA GLY A 63 -4.85 -16.54 2.77
C GLY A 63 -3.53 -17.29 2.63
N VAL A 64 -3.62 -18.55 2.21
CA VAL A 64 -2.45 -19.35 1.84
C VAL A 64 -2.47 -19.52 0.33
N TYR A 65 -1.40 -19.08 -0.32
CA TYR A 65 -1.22 -19.16 -1.76
C TYR A 65 -0.11 -20.17 -2.06
N SER A 66 -0.52 -21.33 -2.58
CA SER A 66 0.36 -22.49 -2.77
C SER A 66 0.87 -22.68 -4.19
N ASP A 67 0.41 -21.87 -5.14
CA ASP A 67 0.89 -21.94 -6.51
C ASP A 67 2.23 -21.19 -6.65
N PRO A 68 3.14 -21.64 -7.52
CA PRO A 68 4.33 -20.88 -7.87
C PRO A 68 3.97 -19.49 -8.40
N VAL A 69 4.75 -18.48 -8.03
CA VAL A 69 4.48 -17.08 -8.40
C VAL A 69 5.64 -16.53 -9.21
N VAL A 70 5.37 -16.01 -10.41
CA VAL A 70 6.40 -15.38 -11.26
C VAL A 70 6.01 -13.94 -11.55
N VAL A 71 6.75 -13.00 -10.96
CA VAL A 71 6.58 -11.56 -11.17
C VAL A 71 7.45 -11.12 -12.34
N ALA A 72 6.88 -11.21 -13.56
CA ALA A 72 7.57 -10.89 -14.82
C ALA A 72 7.32 -9.44 -15.32
N LYS A 73 6.58 -8.63 -14.57
CA LYS A 73 6.33 -7.21 -14.83
C LYS A 73 6.73 -6.38 -13.62
N LYS A 74 7.10 -5.12 -13.84
CA LYS A 74 7.38 -4.16 -12.77
C LYS A 74 6.06 -3.83 -12.07
N VAL A 75 5.68 -4.55 -11.03
CA VAL A 75 4.46 -4.32 -10.24
C VAL A 75 4.79 -4.26 -8.75
N ASN A 76 3.88 -3.71 -7.95
CA ASN A 76 3.98 -3.74 -6.49
C ASN A 76 3.06 -4.85 -5.96
N LEU A 77 3.63 -5.95 -5.49
CA LEU A 77 2.87 -7.00 -4.82
C LEU A 77 2.81 -6.65 -3.32
N HIS A 78 1.59 -6.41 -2.83
CA HIS A 78 1.35 -5.94 -1.46
C HIS A 78 0.42 -6.87 -0.70
N GLY A 79 0.88 -7.39 0.43
CA GLY A 79 0.12 -8.28 1.30
C GLY A 79 -0.66 -7.52 2.37
N LEU A 80 -1.98 -7.68 2.33
CA LEU A 80 -2.95 -7.05 3.21
C LEU A 80 -3.48 -8.06 4.23
N ASP A 81 -3.36 -7.74 5.52
CA ASP A 81 -4.04 -8.49 6.56
C ASP A 81 -5.53 -8.08 6.62
N THR A 82 -6.40 -8.98 6.18
CA THR A 82 -7.86 -8.82 6.23
C THR A 82 -8.48 -9.38 7.52
N GLY A 83 -7.68 -9.61 8.56
CA GLY A 83 -8.10 -10.10 9.87
C GLY A 83 -7.84 -11.58 10.13
N GLN A 84 -7.19 -12.28 9.19
CA GLN A 84 -6.75 -13.68 9.36
C GLN A 84 -5.21 -13.79 9.35
N GLY A 85 -4.50 -12.67 9.50
CA GLY A 85 -3.05 -12.58 9.41
C GLY A 85 -2.57 -12.21 7.99
N LYS A 86 -1.29 -11.87 7.86
CA LYS A 86 -0.68 -11.55 6.56
C LYS A 86 -0.75 -12.76 5.60
N PRO A 87 -0.92 -12.51 4.28
CA PRO A 87 -0.91 -13.58 3.28
C PRO A 87 0.37 -14.41 3.35
N VAL A 88 0.19 -15.72 3.21
CA VAL A 88 1.27 -16.70 3.23
C VAL A 88 1.54 -17.15 1.79
N LEU A 89 2.76 -16.90 1.30
CA LEU A 89 3.24 -17.45 0.03
C LEU A 89 4.02 -18.73 0.34
N PHE A 90 3.44 -19.87 -0.01
CA PHE A 90 4.01 -21.18 0.30
C PHE A 90 3.85 -22.15 -0.87
N PRO A 91 4.65 -22.01 -1.95
CA PRO A 91 4.64 -22.97 -3.04
C PRO A 91 5.40 -24.24 -2.66
N PRO A 92 4.74 -25.38 -2.35
CA PRO A 92 5.44 -26.61 -1.97
C PRO A 92 6.19 -27.24 -3.16
N GLU A 93 5.72 -26.98 -4.38
CA GLU A 93 6.30 -27.43 -5.64
C GLU A 93 6.63 -26.22 -6.51
N GLY A 94 7.60 -25.40 -6.08
CA GLY A 94 8.06 -24.24 -6.83
C GLY A 94 8.61 -23.14 -5.93
N ARG A 95 8.63 -21.91 -6.47
CA ARG A 95 9.20 -20.72 -5.81
C ARG A 95 8.39 -19.49 -6.15
N VAL A 96 8.58 -18.44 -5.36
CA VAL A 96 8.23 -17.08 -5.74
C VAL A 96 9.43 -16.48 -6.46
N ILE A 97 9.26 -16.01 -7.68
CA ILE A 97 10.34 -15.52 -8.55
C ILE A 97 10.08 -14.06 -8.91
N LEU A 98 11.00 -13.18 -8.54
CA LEU A 98 11.02 -11.77 -8.98
C LEU A 98 11.91 -11.64 -10.22
N ALA A 99 11.29 -11.59 -11.40
CA ALA A 99 11.96 -11.58 -12.71
C ALA A 99 11.73 -10.28 -13.49
N ALA A 100 11.47 -9.17 -12.79
CA ALA A 100 11.27 -7.86 -13.39
C ALA A 100 11.97 -6.76 -12.57
N SER A 101 12.80 -5.98 -13.26
CA SER A 101 13.50 -4.85 -12.65
C SER A 101 12.49 -3.83 -12.11
N GLY A 102 12.65 -3.45 -10.84
CA GLY A 102 11.80 -2.50 -10.14
C GLY A 102 10.52 -3.08 -9.56
N ALA A 103 10.29 -4.39 -9.65
CA ALA A 103 9.21 -5.04 -8.92
C ALA A 103 9.37 -4.83 -7.41
N ALA A 104 8.25 -4.75 -6.68
CA ALA A 104 8.25 -4.62 -5.24
C ALA A 104 7.44 -5.75 -4.58
N LEU A 105 7.91 -6.24 -3.43
CA LEU A 105 7.27 -7.29 -2.64
C LEU A 105 7.23 -6.86 -1.17
N SER A 106 6.03 -6.75 -0.60
CA SER A 106 5.84 -6.41 0.81
C SER A 106 4.59 -7.03 1.40
N GLY A 107 4.58 -7.30 2.69
CA GLY A 107 3.42 -7.77 3.46
C GLY A 107 3.20 -9.29 3.41
N PHE A 108 4.21 -10.10 3.09
CA PHE A 108 4.06 -11.55 2.95
C PHE A 108 4.82 -12.36 3.98
N ARG A 109 4.25 -13.52 4.34
CA ARG A 109 4.92 -14.52 5.17
C ARG A 109 5.40 -15.69 4.34
N PHE A 110 6.66 -16.07 4.55
CA PHE A 110 7.35 -17.20 3.91
C PHE A 110 7.74 -18.23 4.98
N PRO A 111 6.88 -19.22 5.26
CA PRO A 111 7.15 -20.22 6.27
C PRO A 111 8.26 -21.17 5.80
N ARG A 112 8.87 -21.87 6.77
CA ARG A 112 9.89 -22.87 6.47
C ARG A 112 9.27 -24.04 5.70
N THR A 113 9.92 -24.47 4.62
CA THR A 113 9.60 -25.73 3.94
C THR A 113 10.31 -26.88 4.65
N GLU A 114 9.56 -27.85 5.16
CA GLU A 114 10.15 -29.11 5.64
C GLU A 114 10.38 -30.04 4.44
N ALA A 115 11.62 -30.50 4.25
CA ALA A 115 11.91 -31.51 3.23
C ALA A 115 11.26 -32.83 3.62
N LYS A 116 10.60 -33.49 2.66
CA LYS A 116 9.98 -34.80 2.87
C LYS A 116 10.96 -35.95 3.18
N ASP A 117 12.28 -35.73 3.10
CA ASP A 117 13.29 -36.80 3.14
C ASP A 117 14.54 -36.51 4.02
N GLY A 118 14.47 -35.57 4.98
CA GLY A 118 15.59 -35.32 5.91
C GLY A 118 16.89 -34.78 5.27
N LYS A 119 16.85 -34.41 3.98
CA LYS A 119 17.85 -33.55 3.33
C LYS A 119 17.49 -32.09 3.61
N PRO A 120 18.44 -31.13 3.61
CA PRO A 120 18.09 -29.73 3.60
C PRO A 120 17.17 -29.50 2.39
N ALA A 121 15.95 -29.01 2.62
CA ALA A 121 15.14 -28.49 1.52
C ALA A 121 16.02 -27.46 0.80
N ASP A 122 15.96 -27.43 -0.53
CA ASP A 122 16.49 -26.30 -1.28
C ASP A 122 15.69 -25.10 -0.78
N ASN A 123 16.27 -24.37 0.18
CA ASN A 123 15.52 -23.55 1.14
C ASN A 123 15.02 -22.26 0.48
N CYS A 124 15.40 -22.05 -0.78
CA CYS A 124 15.08 -20.92 -1.62
C CYS A 124 13.57 -20.82 -1.92
N VAL A 125 12.80 -20.13 -1.08
CA VAL A 125 11.36 -19.90 -1.35
C VAL A 125 11.15 -18.65 -2.21
N LEU A 126 12.03 -17.65 -2.07
CA LEU A 126 12.05 -16.43 -2.88
C LEU A 126 13.34 -16.36 -3.72
N GLU A 127 13.20 -16.34 -5.02
CA GLU A 127 14.29 -16.18 -5.99
C GLU A 127 14.20 -14.78 -6.62
N VAL A 128 15.30 -14.02 -6.59
CA VAL A 128 15.35 -12.65 -7.12
C VAL A 128 16.33 -12.61 -8.27
N ILE A 129 15.79 -12.56 -9.49
CA ILE A 129 16.57 -12.68 -10.74
C ILE A 129 16.94 -11.30 -11.28
N LEU A 130 16.13 -10.28 -11.03
CA LEU A 130 16.38 -8.89 -11.44
C LEU A 130 16.20 -7.94 -10.26
N PRO A 131 16.79 -6.74 -10.29
CA PRO A 131 16.74 -5.81 -9.17
C PRO A 131 15.32 -5.49 -8.73
N ALA A 132 15.02 -5.74 -7.47
CA ALA A 132 13.69 -5.57 -6.89
C ALA A 132 13.77 -4.90 -5.51
N ARG A 133 12.63 -4.45 -4.99
CA ARG A 133 12.50 -3.94 -3.62
C ARG A 133 11.71 -4.93 -2.78
N ILE A 134 12.33 -5.49 -1.75
CA ILE A 134 11.74 -6.48 -0.86
C ILE A 134 11.81 -5.93 0.56
N PHE A 135 10.67 -5.62 1.15
CA PHE A 135 10.61 -5.05 2.50
C PHE A 135 9.32 -5.43 3.20
N PHE A 136 9.32 -5.40 4.52
CA PHE A 136 8.18 -5.73 5.36
C PHE A 136 7.61 -7.12 5.02
N ASN A 137 8.45 -8.15 5.08
CA ASN A 137 8.07 -9.56 4.92
C ASN A 137 8.62 -10.39 6.09
N ASP A 138 8.04 -11.57 6.33
CA ASP A 138 8.52 -12.55 7.32
C ASP A 138 9.24 -13.70 6.60
N PHE A 139 10.55 -13.84 6.77
CA PHE A 139 11.35 -14.94 6.23
C PHE A 139 11.78 -15.93 7.31
N SER A 140 11.78 -17.22 6.96
CA SER A 140 12.26 -18.30 7.84
C SER A 140 13.78 -18.32 8.06
N GLY A 141 14.51 -17.42 7.39
CA GLY A 141 15.92 -17.12 7.62
C GLY A 141 16.59 -16.63 6.34
N LYS A 142 17.82 -16.12 6.40
CA LYS A 142 18.52 -15.61 5.20
C LYS A 142 18.71 -16.67 4.12
N GLY A 143 18.82 -17.94 4.51
CA GLY A 143 18.90 -19.06 3.57
C GLY A 143 17.60 -19.34 2.83
N SER A 144 16.49 -18.65 3.16
CA SER A 144 15.22 -18.83 2.46
C SER A 144 15.04 -17.98 1.21
N VAL A 145 16.04 -17.16 0.87
CA VAL A 145 16.03 -16.26 -0.26
C VAL A 145 17.28 -16.45 -1.12
N CYS A 146 17.16 -16.32 -2.45
CA CYS A 146 18.25 -16.42 -3.40
C CYS A 146 18.30 -15.19 -4.30
N PRO A 147 19.05 -14.15 -3.92
CA PRO A 147 19.32 -13.04 -4.81
C PRO A 147 20.43 -13.40 -5.80
N GLU A 148 20.07 -13.61 -7.06
CA GLU A 148 20.99 -13.77 -8.18
C GLU A 148 21.51 -12.40 -8.69
N ASP A 149 20.77 -11.32 -8.43
CA ASP A 149 21.15 -9.93 -8.72
C ASP A 149 21.04 -9.04 -7.46
N GLU A 150 21.40 -7.76 -7.59
CA GLU A 150 21.33 -6.77 -6.53
C GLU A 150 19.87 -6.36 -6.26
N ALA A 151 19.41 -6.53 -5.03
CA ALA A 151 18.09 -6.09 -4.61
C ALA A 151 18.17 -5.14 -3.40
N SER A 152 17.16 -4.29 -3.26
CA SER A 152 16.97 -3.49 -2.05
C SER A 152 16.13 -4.28 -1.06
N TRP A 153 16.68 -4.53 0.13
CA TRP A 153 16.03 -5.33 1.17
C TRP A 153 15.32 -4.49 2.25
N ASN A 154 15.14 -3.20 1.97
CA ASN A 154 14.37 -2.27 2.79
C ASN A 154 13.65 -1.26 1.90
N SER A 155 12.70 -0.53 2.50
CA SER A 155 11.91 0.48 1.81
C SER A 155 12.79 1.60 1.27
N SER A 156 12.44 2.16 0.11
CA SER A 156 13.19 3.30 -0.47
C SER A 156 12.89 4.64 0.21
N GLN A 157 11.84 4.68 1.03
CA GLN A 157 11.37 5.85 1.77
C GLN A 157 11.04 5.46 3.20
N LYS A 158 11.11 6.42 4.10
CA LYS A 158 10.68 6.21 5.49
C LYS A 158 9.16 6.03 5.56
N ILE A 159 8.74 4.93 6.15
CA ILE A 159 7.35 4.54 6.35
C ILE A 159 6.97 4.89 7.80
N ASN A 160 5.75 5.40 7.99
CA ASN A 160 5.20 5.53 9.35
C ASN A 160 4.70 4.16 9.78
N TYR A 161 5.09 3.72 10.97
CA TYR A 161 4.65 2.44 11.52
C TYR A 161 4.39 2.58 13.01
N GLN A 162 3.47 1.77 13.51
CA GLN A 162 3.26 1.60 14.94
C GLN A 162 4.00 0.35 15.39
N PHE A 163 4.83 0.47 16.41
CA PHE A 163 5.47 -0.63 17.11
C PHE A 163 5.14 -0.53 18.60
N GLY A 164 4.47 -1.57 19.13
CA GLY A 164 3.84 -1.51 20.45
C GLY A 164 2.83 -0.35 20.55
N SER A 165 3.04 0.56 21.50
CA SER A 165 2.21 1.77 21.70
C SER A 165 2.78 3.04 21.06
N ARG A 166 3.93 2.94 20.37
CA ARG A 166 4.64 4.07 19.79
C ARG A 166 4.39 4.12 18.28
N VAL A 167 4.23 5.33 17.75
CA VAL A 167 4.27 5.58 16.30
C VAL A 167 5.63 6.15 15.97
N MET A 168 6.29 5.56 14.99
CA MET A 168 7.64 5.84 14.57
C MET A 168 7.69 6.06 13.06
N ARG A 169 8.82 6.57 12.57
CA ARG A 169 9.04 6.80 11.15
C ARG A 169 10.47 6.42 10.78
N GLY A 170 10.61 5.31 10.07
CA GLY A 170 11.88 4.69 9.73
C GLY A 170 11.82 4.00 8.38
N TYR A 171 12.97 3.56 7.89
CA TYR A 171 13.01 2.60 6.79
C TYR A 171 12.65 1.23 7.35
N LEU A 172 11.84 0.45 6.65
CA LEU A 172 11.49 -0.90 7.08
C LEU A 172 12.20 -1.90 6.18
N GLY A 173 12.89 -2.87 6.78
CA GLY A 173 13.42 -4.06 6.13
C GLY A 173 12.50 -5.25 6.33
N ASN A 174 13.05 -6.45 6.39
CA ASN A 174 12.33 -7.69 6.56
C ASN A 174 12.60 -8.29 7.93
N TYR A 175 11.68 -9.12 8.42
CA TYR A 175 11.94 -10.00 9.55
C TYR A 175 12.66 -11.25 9.06
N TRP A 176 13.72 -11.64 9.77
CA TRP A 176 14.49 -12.84 9.50
C TRP A 176 14.55 -13.69 10.77
N ALA A 177 14.04 -14.92 10.70
CA ALA A 177 14.00 -15.78 11.89
C ALA A 177 15.39 -16.14 12.47
N ASP A 178 16.47 -15.97 11.69
CA ASP A 178 17.86 -16.17 12.10
C ASP A 178 18.62 -14.86 12.37
N TYR A 179 17.95 -13.71 12.36
CA TYR A 179 18.51 -12.44 12.80
C TYR A 179 18.62 -12.40 14.33
N SER A 180 19.77 -11.93 14.81
CA SER A 180 20.10 -11.88 16.24
C SER A 180 20.74 -10.56 16.66
N GLY A 181 20.62 -9.52 15.83
CA GLY A 181 21.08 -8.19 16.18
C GLY A 181 20.21 -7.53 17.25
N SER A 182 20.67 -6.37 17.70
CA SER A 182 20.11 -5.61 18.81
C SER A 182 19.18 -4.49 18.35
N ASP A 183 18.41 -3.98 19.30
CA ASP A 183 17.50 -2.83 19.18
C ASP A 183 17.72 -1.95 20.41
N GLU A 184 18.80 -1.17 20.39
CA GLU A 184 19.24 -0.35 21.50
C GLU A 184 18.33 0.89 21.69
N ASP A 185 17.73 1.40 20.61
CA ASP A 185 16.85 2.57 20.66
C ASP A 185 15.35 2.21 20.87
N GLY A 186 15.03 0.93 20.80
CA GLY A 186 13.71 0.36 21.08
C GLY A 186 12.67 0.79 20.05
N ASP A 187 13.08 0.99 18.79
CA ASP A 187 12.20 1.35 17.67
C ASP A 187 11.65 0.13 16.91
N GLY A 188 12.06 -1.07 17.30
CA GLY A 188 11.66 -2.33 16.69
C GLY A 188 12.42 -2.66 15.40
N ILE A 189 13.34 -1.81 14.96
CA ILE A 189 14.24 -2.07 13.83
C ILE A 189 15.60 -2.43 14.42
N GLY A 190 16.28 -3.37 13.79
CA GLY A 190 17.62 -3.78 14.20
C GLY A 190 18.68 -2.75 13.85
N ASP A 191 19.60 -2.52 14.79
CA ASP A 191 20.71 -1.58 14.65
C ASP A 191 21.83 -2.13 13.76
N GLU A 192 21.97 -3.46 13.67
CA GLU A 192 22.90 -4.12 12.77
C GLU A 192 22.25 -4.58 11.46
N PRO A 193 22.95 -4.46 10.32
CA PRO A 193 22.43 -4.96 9.05
C PRO A 193 22.38 -6.49 9.01
N MET A 194 21.33 -7.04 8.38
CA MET A 194 21.31 -8.44 7.96
C MET A 194 22.04 -8.58 6.62
N LEU A 195 23.17 -9.29 6.65
CA LEU A 195 24.01 -9.57 5.47
C LEU A 195 23.56 -10.87 4.79
N LEU A 196 22.96 -10.76 3.60
CA LEU A 196 22.64 -11.92 2.76
C LEU A 196 23.87 -12.32 1.92
N ASN A 197 24.48 -11.34 1.26
CA ASN A 197 25.79 -11.45 0.60
C ASN A 197 26.43 -10.05 0.43
N GLU A 198 27.56 -9.95 -0.28
CA GLU A 198 28.32 -8.70 -0.45
C GLU A 198 27.52 -7.54 -1.08
N LYS A 199 26.46 -7.85 -1.84
CA LYS A 199 25.65 -6.87 -2.58
C LYS A 199 24.20 -6.77 -2.09
N ASN A 200 23.77 -7.74 -1.29
CA ASN A 200 22.41 -7.85 -0.79
C ASN A 200 22.42 -7.75 0.73
N ILE A 201 22.08 -6.55 1.20
CA ILE A 201 22.13 -6.17 2.61
C ILE A 201 20.80 -5.56 2.99
N ASP A 202 20.17 -6.10 4.02
CA ASP A 202 19.05 -5.47 4.70
C ASP A 202 19.59 -4.60 5.84
N TYR A 203 19.61 -3.29 5.62
CA TYR A 203 20.07 -2.30 6.60
C TYR A 203 19.07 -2.03 7.73
N HIS A 204 17.84 -2.53 7.63
CA HIS A 204 16.77 -2.20 8.57
C HIS A 204 15.96 -3.45 8.95
N PRO A 205 16.61 -4.56 9.36
CA PRO A 205 15.90 -5.80 9.67
C PRO A 205 14.90 -5.57 10.80
N LEU A 206 13.73 -6.19 10.73
CA LEU A 206 12.75 -6.11 11.81
C LEU A 206 13.18 -7.06 12.93
N ILE A 207 13.09 -6.59 14.19
CA ILE A 207 13.43 -7.39 15.38
C ILE A 207 12.37 -8.45 15.66
N TYR A 208 11.11 -8.12 15.38
CA TYR A 208 9.97 -9.00 15.58
C TYR A 208 9.29 -9.32 14.24
N PRO A 209 8.48 -10.39 14.17
CA PRO A 209 7.63 -10.64 13.01
C PRO A 209 6.70 -9.47 12.72
N MET A 210 6.32 -9.30 11.45
CA MET A 210 5.47 -8.20 10.95
C MET A 210 4.21 -7.94 11.77
N ASP A 211 3.61 -8.96 12.39
CA ASP A 211 2.38 -8.84 13.19
C ASP A 211 2.53 -7.87 14.39
N ASN A 212 3.77 -7.55 14.78
CA ASN A 212 4.09 -6.58 15.84
C ASN A 212 4.13 -5.12 15.35
N TYR A 213 4.03 -4.92 14.04
CA TYR A 213 4.10 -3.63 13.37
C TYR A 213 2.77 -3.36 12.66
N ARG A 214 2.28 -2.12 12.73
CA ARG A 214 1.11 -1.70 11.96
C ARG A 214 1.48 -0.52 11.09
N ILE A 215 1.36 -0.68 9.77
CA ILE A 215 1.55 0.42 8.82
C ILE A 215 0.17 1.06 8.61
N PRO A 216 -0.03 2.34 8.99
CA PRO A 216 -1.35 3.01 8.92
C PRO A 216 -1.96 3.06 7.52
N GLN A 217 -1.12 2.97 6.48
CA GLN A 217 -1.52 2.92 5.07
C GLN A 217 -2.08 1.56 4.63
N GLU A 218 -1.91 0.48 5.40
CA GLU A 218 -2.49 -0.84 5.09
C GLU A 218 -3.98 -0.94 5.38
N LYS A 219 -4.60 0.12 5.92
CA LYS A 219 -6.04 0.24 5.92
C LYS A 219 -6.44 1.18 4.81
N GLU A 220 -6.48 0.72 3.57
CA GLU A 220 -7.35 1.38 2.59
C GLU A 220 -8.78 1.20 3.07
N THR A 221 -9.27 2.19 3.82
CA THR A 221 -10.70 2.39 3.84
C THR A 221 -10.99 2.93 2.46
N GLU A 222 -11.61 2.10 1.62
CA GLU A 222 -12.30 2.51 0.40
C GLU A 222 -13.03 3.83 0.70
N THR A 223 -12.41 4.97 0.38
CA THR A 223 -13.09 6.25 0.48
C THR A 223 -13.84 6.39 -0.83
N GLY A 224 -14.94 5.65 -0.90
CA GLY A 224 -15.87 5.69 -2.02
C GLY A 224 -16.23 7.14 -2.34
N LEU A 225 -16.47 7.40 -3.63
CA LEU A 225 -16.90 8.71 -4.11
C LEU A 225 -18.12 9.19 -3.30
N LEU A 226 -17.94 10.22 -2.49
CA LEU A 226 -19.01 10.84 -1.73
C LEU A 226 -19.82 11.73 -2.68
N ARG A 227 -21.05 11.31 -2.97
CA ARG A 227 -22.00 12.14 -3.72
C ARG A 227 -22.69 13.10 -2.77
N ALA A 228 -22.48 14.39 -2.97
CA ALA A 228 -23.06 15.45 -2.15
C ALA A 228 -23.97 16.35 -3.01
N ARG A 229 -24.84 17.12 -2.36
CA ARG A 229 -25.70 18.12 -3.02
C ARG A 229 -25.44 19.51 -2.45
N VAL A 230 -25.51 20.52 -3.31
CA VAL A 230 -25.35 21.92 -2.87
C VAL A 230 -26.34 22.24 -1.75
N GLY A 231 -25.83 22.73 -0.62
CA GLY A 231 -26.61 23.10 0.56
C GLY A 231 -26.95 21.96 1.53
N GLU A 232 -26.74 20.69 1.14
CA GLU A 232 -27.00 19.54 2.02
C GLU A 232 -25.71 19.13 2.76
N PRO A 233 -25.62 19.31 4.08
CA PRO A 233 -24.43 18.94 4.82
C PRO A 233 -24.23 17.42 4.88
N PHE A 234 -22.98 16.99 4.85
CA PHE A 234 -22.58 15.61 5.04
C PHE A 234 -21.49 15.49 6.09
N THR A 235 -21.34 14.27 6.62
CA THR A 235 -20.46 13.98 7.74
C THR A 235 -19.41 12.96 7.37
N ILE A 236 -18.18 13.19 7.80
CA ILE A 236 -17.07 12.22 7.76
C ILE A 236 -16.68 11.90 9.20
N SER A 237 -16.72 10.62 9.53
CA SER A 237 -16.42 10.10 10.86
C SER A 237 -15.12 9.30 10.83
N LEU A 238 -14.12 9.75 11.59
CA LEU A 238 -12.79 9.15 11.66
C LEU A 238 -12.49 8.63 13.06
N PRO A 239 -11.98 7.39 13.22
CA PRO A 239 -11.54 6.90 14.52
C PRO A 239 -10.50 7.84 15.14
N SER A 240 -10.67 8.18 16.41
CA SER A 240 -9.81 9.13 17.11
C SER A 240 -9.64 8.73 18.58
N ASN A 241 -8.48 9.00 19.16
CA ASN A 241 -8.28 8.85 20.60
C ASN A 241 -7.63 10.13 21.17
N PRO A 242 -8.42 11.14 21.56
CA PRO A 242 -7.90 12.44 22.03
C PRO A 242 -6.97 12.33 23.23
N THR A 243 -7.10 11.27 24.04
CA THR A 243 -6.23 11.05 25.22
C THR A 243 -4.77 10.79 24.85
N THR A 244 -4.48 10.52 23.58
CA THR A 244 -3.12 10.28 23.06
C THR A 244 -2.43 11.54 22.52
N GLY A 245 -3.13 12.68 22.50
CA GLY A 245 -2.64 13.96 21.96
C GLY A 245 -2.68 14.07 20.43
N TYR A 246 -3.08 13.01 19.72
CA TYR A 246 -3.26 13.03 18.28
C TYR A 246 -4.61 13.66 17.92
N ASP A 247 -4.60 14.48 16.86
CA ASP A 247 -5.81 15.10 16.33
C ASP A 247 -5.82 15.00 14.79
N TRP A 248 -7.03 15.00 14.24
CA TRP A 248 -7.29 14.99 12.82
C TRP A 248 -7.41 16.42 12.31
N THR A 249 -6.55 16.81 11.37
CA THR A 249 -6.66 18.08 10.65
C THR A 249 -7.16 17.83 9.23
N ALA A 250 -8.18 18.57 8.81
CA ALA A 250 -8.73 18.52 7.46
C ALA A 250 -8.15 19.65 6.58
N ASP A 251 -7.70 19.29 5.38
CA ASP A 251 -7.37 20.16 4.26
C ASP A 251 -8.43 19.96 3.17
N TYR A 252 -9.09 21.02 2.75
CA TYR A 252 -10.22 20.98 1.84
C TYR A 252 -10.36 22.27 1.04
N ASP A 253 -11.07 22.20 -0.09
CA ASP A 253 -11.35 23.37 -0.91
C ASP A 253 -12.47 24.23 -0.30
N ASN A 254 -12.09 25.35 0.32
CA ASN A 254 -13.01 26.30 0.94
C ASN A 254 -13.88 27.09 -0.05
N VAL A 255 -13.59 27.01 -1.35
CA VAL A 255 -14.40 27.58 -2.44
C VAL A 255 -15.64 26.70 -2.66
N LEU A 256 -15.48 25.39 -2.51
CA LEU A 256 -16.52 24.39 -2.78
C LEU A 256 -17.21 23.87 -1.52
N LEU A 257 -16.54 23.88 -0.38
CA LEU A 257 -17.02 23.32 0.89
C LEU A 257 -16.83 24.31 2.05
N ARG A 258 -17.73 24.27 3.02
CA ARG A 258 -17.54 24.88 4.34
C ARG A 258 -17.49 23.79 5.40
N ALA A 259 -16.43 23.73 6.20
CA ALA A 259 -16.37 22.82 7.34
C ALA A 259 -16.87 23.49 8.63
N GLU A 260 -17.49 22.70 9.50
CA GLU A 260 -17.70 23.04 10.92
C GLU A 260 -16.54 22.49 11.77
N ASP A 261 -16.40 23.00 13.00
CA ASP A 261 -15.44 22.47 13.96
C ASP A 261 -15.68 20.98 14.22
N ALA A 262 -14.59 20.21 14.27
CA ALA A 262 -14.63 18.79 14.53
C ALA A 262 -15.21 18.52 15.93
N ARG A 263 -16.15 17.58 16.01
CA ARG A 263 -16.75 17.15 17.29
C ARG A 263 -16.24 15.76 17.62
N PHE A 264 -15.89 15.52 18.89
CA PHE A 264 -15.51 14.18 19.33
C PHE A 264 -16.72 13.47 19.95
N GLU A 265 -17.00 12.26 19.48
CA GLU A 265 -18.00 11.36 20.03
C GLU A 265 -17.32 10.16 20.70
N SER A 266 -17.56 9.96 21.99
CA SER A 266 -16.99 8.83 22.73
C SER A 266 -17.68 7.51 22.37
N SER A 267 -16.93 6.43 22.18
CA SER A 267 -17.51 5.09 21.97
C SER A 267 -18.13 4.46 23.23
N ALA A 268 -18.09 5.16 24.37
CA ALA A 268 -18.61 4.68 25.64
C ALA A 268 -20.15 4.82 25.68
N MET A 269 -20.86 3.77 25.28
CA MET A 269 -22.14 3.48 25.92
C MET A 269 -21.82 3.02 27.35
N ASP A 270 -22.02 3.92 28.30
CA ASP A 270 -22.32 3.60 29.70
C ASP A 270 -21.19 3.10 30.64
N SER A 271 -19.91 3.49 30.44
CA SER A 271 -18.93 3.32 31.53
C SER A 271 -17.82 4.37 31.55
N ILE A 272 -17.57 4.92 32.74
CA ILE A 272 -16.44 5.79 33.06
C ILE A 272 -15.17 4.92 33.05
N ARG A 273 -14.53 4.81 31.88
CA ARG A 273 -13.18 4.26 31.73
C ARG A 273 -12.30 5.32 31.05
N LEU A 274 -11.25 5.74 31.76
CA LEU A 274 -10.28 6.71 31.26
C LEU A 274 -9.45 6.06 30.14
N GLY A 275 -9.37 6.70 28.97
CA GLY A 275 -8.57 6.24 27.82
C GLY A 275 -9.33 5.53 26.69
N VAL A 276 -10.68 5.47 26.75
CA VAL A 276 -11.49 4.89 25.67
C VAL A 276 -11.42 5.78 24.41
N GLY A 277 -11.07 5.17 23.28
CA GLY A 277 -11.11 5.83 21.97
C GLY A 277 -12.55 6.19 21.55
N GLY A 278 -12.69 7.01 20.53
CA GLY A 278 -13.97 7.43 19.98
C GLY A 278 -13.83 7.82 18.51
N THR A 279 -14.63 8.77 18.08
CA THR A 279 -14.74 9.18 16.68
C THR A 279 -14.68 10.70 16.59
N SER A 280 -13.78 11.23 15.79
CA SER A 280 -13.83 12.63 15.36
C SER A 280 -14.81 12.75 14.19
N VAL A 281 -15.79 13.62 14.35
CA VAL A 281 -16.90 13.84 13.43
C VAL A 281 -16.73 15.21 12.77
N PHE A 282 -16.58 15.21 11.45
CA PHE A 282 -16.39 16.41 10.62
C PHE A 282 -17.63 16.64 9.77
N VAL A 283 -18.19 17.84 9.83
CA VAL A 283 -19.37 18.22 9.03
C VAL A 283 -18.95 19.19 7.93
N PHE A 284 -19.30 18.87 6.68
CA PHE A 284 -19.05 19.70 5.52
C PHE A 284 -20.36 20.11 4.86
N THR A 285 -20.52 21.38 4.54
CA THR A 285 -21.62 21.90 3.71
C THR A 285 -21.10 22.23 2.31
N PRO A 286 -21.58 21.56 1.24
CA PRO A 286 -21.26 21.92 -0.13
C PRO A 286 -21.88 23.26 -0.53
N LEU A 287 -21.09 24.13 -1.15
CA LEU A 287 -21.48 25.49 -1.53
C LEU A 287 -21.75 25.64 -3.03
N ARG A 288 -21.05 24.86 -3.86
CA ARG A 288 -21.10 24.93 -5.32
C ARG A 288 -20.92 23.54 -5.93
N THR A 289 -21.46 23.36 -7.13
CA THR A 289 -21.26 22.13 -7.89
C THR A 289 -19.80 21.99 -8.32
N GLY A 290 -19.32 20.75 -8.40
CA GLY A 290 -17.94 20.46 -8.76
C GLY A 290 -17.40 19.22 -8.06
N LYS A 291 -16.16 18.87 -8.39
CA LYS A 291 -15.46 17.74 -7.78
C LYS A 291 -14.32 18.26 -6.92
N THR A 292 -14.15 17.70 -5.73
CA THR A 292 -13.09 18.10 -4.80
C THR A 292 -12.57 16.92 -4.00
N THR A 293 -11.48 17.13 -3.28
CA THR A 293 -10.86 16.14 -2.40
C THR A 293 -10.69 16.76 -1.02
N ILE A 294 -11.11 16.03 0.02
CA ILE A 294 -10.85 16.38 1.42
C ILE A 294 -9.71 15.47 1.90
N ARG A 295 -8.61 16.05 2.36
CA ARG A 295 -7.47 15.31 2.93
C ARG A 295 -7.44 15.49 4.44
N PHE A 296 -7.30 14.39 5.16
CA PHE A 296 -7.15 14.37 6.60
C PHE A 296 -5.75 13.90 6.96
N VAL A 297 -5.17 14.54 7.97
CA VAL A 297 -3.87 14.19 8.54
C VAL A 297 -4.07 14.00 10.05
N TYR A 298 -3.72 12.83 10.57
CA TYR A 298 -3.73 12.52 11.99
C TYR A 298 -2.33 12.68 12.55
N LYS A 299 -2.12 13.67 13.41
CA LYS A 299 -0.82 13.89 14.05
C LYS A 299 -0.97 14.62 15.37
N ARG A 300 0.08 14.62 16.19
CA ARG A 300 0.19 15.52 17.33
C ARG A 300 0.60 16.90 16.84
N SER A 301 -0.04 17.94 17.37
CA SER A 301 0.22 19.34 16.95
C SER A 301 1.67 19.79 17.17
N TRP A 302 2.41 19.13 18.06
CA TRP A 302 3.82 19.41 18.37
C TRP A 302 4.83 18.43 17.71
N GLU A 303 4.36 17.47 16.91
CA GLU A 303 5.24 16.52 16.20
C GLU A 303 5.17 16.72 14.69
N ASN A 304 6.30 16.48 14.01
CA ASN A 304 6.39 16.49 12.54
C ASN A 304 6.14 15.10 11.93
N ILE A 305 5.68 14.15 12.75
CA ILE A 305 5.40 12.76 12.36
C ILE A 305 3.89 12.63 12.18
N VAL A 306 3.48 12.08 11.05
CA VAL A 306 2.07 11.83 10.72
C VAL A 306 1.73 10.39 11.06
N ALA A 307 0.72 10.18 11.90
CA ALA A 307 0.27 8.84 12.28
C ALA A 307 -0.72 8.23 11.30
N ASP A 308 -1.54 9.03 10.62
CA ASP A 308 -2.48 8.53 9.62
C ASP A 308 -2.83 9.63 8.60
N THR A 309 -3.23 9.24 7.40
CA THR A 309 -3.77 10.13 6.38
C THR A 309 -4.97 9.50 5.70
N ARG A 310 -6.05 10.26 5.48
CA ARG A 310 -7.24 9.82 4.74
C ARG A 310 -7.56 10.82 3.64
N ALA A 311 -8.09 10.38 2.51
CA ALA A 311 -8.52 11.28 1.44
C ALA A 311 -9.92 10.87 1.00
N PHE A 312 -10.85 11.82 0.83
CA PHE A 312 -12.20 11.55 0.36
C PHE A 312 -12.46 12.34 -0.91
N TYR A 313 -12.89 11.65 -1.96
CA TYR A 313 -13.32 12.29 -3.22
C TYR A 313 -14.79 12.65 -3.12
N VAL A 314 -15.12 13.92 -3.35
CA VAL A 314 -16.48 14.45 -3.25
C VAL A 314 -16.93 14.92 -4.62
N ASP A 315 -18.07 14.42 -5.10
CA ASP A 315 -18.77 14.89 -6.30
C ASP A 315 -20.03 15.64 -5.87
N ILE A 316 -20.04 16.96 -6.07
CA ILE A 316 -21.10 17.86 -5.62
C ILE A 316 -22.03 18.11 -6.81
N ALA A 317 -23.21 17.49 -6.75
CA ALA A 317 -24.31 17.73 -7.67
C ALA A 317 -25.13 18.96 -7.25
N GLY A 318 -25.79 19.58 -8.23
CA GLY A 318 -26.66 20.75 -8.06
C GLY A 318 -28.09 20.39 -7.71
#